data_AF-A0A958BUP8-F1
#
_entry.id   AF-A0A958BUP8-F1
#
_cell.length_a   1.000
_cell.length_b   1.000
_cell.length_c   1.000
_cell.angle_alpha   90.00
_cell.angle_beta   90.00
_cell.angle_gamma   90.00
#
_symmetry.space_group_name_H-M   'P 1'
#
loop_
_entity.id
_entity.type
_entity.pdbx_description
1 polymer ?
#
loop_
_entity_poly.entity_id
_entity_poly.type
_entity_poly.pdbx_seq_one_letter_code
_entity_poly.pdbx_strand_id
1 'polypeptide(L)'
;MNTRLMSKEGFATLEEVSAWSNNLVGKTTPDQPNFKIEKILQFQLVQKEDGYGVVVLVEAERRQSMSSMVMEMRKDLNLINGG
;
A
#
# COMPACT_ATOMS: atom_id res chain seq x y z
N MET A 1 3.43 -2.03 -10.55
CA MET A 1 2.57 -1.63 -9.41
C MET A 1 1.55 -2.73 -9.15
N ASN A 2 1.10 -2.91 -7.90
CA ASN A 2 0.15 -3.95 -7.53
C ASN A 2 -1.06 -3.34 -6.82
N THR A 3 -2.27 -3.77 -7.17
CA THR A 3 -3.48 -3.38 -6.45
C THR A 3 -3.78 -4.35 -5.32
N ARG A 4 -4.29 -3.84 -4.20
CA ARG A 4 -4.63 -4.64 -3.01
C ARG A 4 -5.98 -4.20 -2.48
N LEU A 5 -6.83 -5.17 -2.14
CA LEU A 5 -8.09 -4.92 -1.47
C LEU A 5 -7.89 -5.07 0.03
N MET A 6 -8.32 -4.07 0.80
CA MET A 6 -8.26 -4.08 2.25
C MET A 6 -9.63 -3.74 2.82
N SER A 7 -9.98 -4.35 3.95
CA SER A 7 -11.19 -4.03 4.69
C SER A 7 -10.89 -3.88 6.17
N LYS A 8 -11.69 -3.03 6.84
CA LYS A 8 -11.70 -2.92 8.28
C LYS A 8 -13.10 -2.63 8.77
N GLU A 9 -13.45 -3.19 9.92
CA GLU A 9 -14.74 -3.04 10.55
C GLU A 9 -14.60 -2.50 11.98
N GLY A 10 -15.73 -2.17 12.60
CA GLY A 10 -15.80 -1.78 14.01
C GLY A 10 -15.45 -0.32 14.27
N PHE A 11 -15.65 0.56 13.31
CA PHE A 11 -15.54 2.00 13.54
C PHE A 11 -16.84 2.52 14.15
N ALA A 12 -16.76 3.27 15.25
CA ALA A 12 -17.91 3.88 15.89
C ALA A 12 -18.38 5.13 15.12
N THR A 13 -17.46 5.86 14.48
CA THR A 13 -17.77 7.11 13.78
C THR A 13 -17.08 7.25 12.42
N LEU A 14 -17.59 8.16 11.58
CA LEU A 14 -16.99 8.48 10.28
C LEU A 14 -15.61 9.12 10.43
N GLU A 15 -15.35 9.84 11.52
CA GLU A 15 -14.05 10.43 11.83
C GLU A 15 -13.00 9.34 12.02
N GLU A 16 -13.34 8.23 12.68
CA GLU A 16 -12.42 7.11 12.85
C GLU A 16 -12.11 6.42 11.52
N VAL A 17 -13.13 6.26 10.66
CA VAL A 17 -12.95 5.72 9.30
C VAL A 17 -11.99 6.62 8.50
N SER A 18 -12.20 7.94 8.58
CA SER A 18 -11.38 8.94 7.89
C SER A 18 -9.95 8.94 8.40
N ALA A 19 -9.78 8.91 9.74
CA ALA A 19 -8.48 8.84 10.38
C ALA A 19 -7.72 7.57 9.99
N TRP A 20 -8.38 6.41 9.97
CA TRP A 20 -7.75 5.17 9.54
C TRP A 20 -7.31 5.21 8.08
N SER A 21 -8.17 5.70 7.19
CA SER A 21 -7.92 5.73 5.74
C SER A 21 -6.80 6.69 5.37
N ASN A 22 -6.81 7.89 5.96
CA ASN A 22 -5.75 8.89 5.77
C ASN A 22 -4.38 8.39 6.25
N ASN A 23 -4.37 7.45 7.21
CA ASN A 23 -3.16 6.84 7.72
C ASN A 23 -2.65 5.65 6.88
N LEU A 24 -3.32 5.26 5.78
CA LEU A 24 -2.88 4.13 4.94
C LEU A 24 -1.70 4.49 4.03
N VAL A 25 -1.74 5.67 3.42
CA VAL A 25 -0.72 6.10 2.46
C VAL A 25 0.62 6.19 3.17
N GLY A 26 1.65 5.58 2.58
CA GLY A 26 2.98 5.49 3.15
C GLY A 26 3.24 4.29 4.05
N LYS A 27 2.19 3.60 4.53
CA LYS A 27 2.32 2.40 5.37
C LYS A 27 2.53 1.15 4.54
N THR A 28 3.04 0.12 5.20
CA THR A 28 3.20 -1.21 4.59
C THR A 28 1.90 -1.98 4.64
N THR A 29 1.62 -2.78 3.60
CA THR A 29 0.48 -3.68 3.61
C THR A 29 0.68 -4.77 4.68
N PRO A 30 -0.32 -5.08 5.54
CA PRO A 30 -0.15 -6.01 6.66
C PRO A 30 0.26 -7.43 6.24
N ASP A 31 -0.22 -7.89 5.08
CA ASP A 31 0.04 -9.21 4.51
C ASP A 31 1.41 -9.30 3.84
N GLN A 32 1.95 -8.16 3.38
CA GLN A 32 3.23 -8.10 2.67
C GLN A 32 4.03 -6.86 3.09
N PRO A 33 4.89 -6.94 4.12
CA PRO A 33 5.63 -5.78 4.63
C PRO A 33 6.59 -5.16 3.60
N ASN A 34 6.85 -5.87 2.51
CA ASN A 34 7.71 -5.43 1.41
C ASN A 34 6.99 -4.46 0.46
N PHE A 35 5.69 -4.22 0.64
CA PHE A 35 4.89 -3.34 -0.19
C PHE A 35 4.46 -2.12 0.60
N LYS A 36 4.65 -0.94 0.01
CA LYS A 36 4.24 0.35 0.55
C LYS A 36 3.00 0.82 -0.22
N ILE A 37 1.99 1.29 0.49
CA ILE A 37 0.79 1.86 -0.08
C ILE A 37 1.11 3.26 -0.60
N GLU A 38 0.88 3.49 -1.89
CA GLU A 38 1.15 4.77 -2.56
C GLU A 38 -0.10 5.65 -2.64
N LYS A 39 -1.28 5.06 -2.90
CA LYS A 39 -2.55 5.78 -2.88
C LYS A 39 -3.76 4.85 -2.74
N ILE A 40 -4.89 5.44 -2.34
CA ILE A 40 -6.20 4.80 -2.37
C ILE A 40 -6.83 5.04 -3.75
N LEU A 41 -7.22 3.97 -4.44
CA LEU A 41 -7.88 4.01 -5.74
C LEU A 41 -9.40 4.05 -5.62
N GLN A 42 -9.93 3.28 -4.67
CA GLN A 42 -11.38 3.22 -4.40
C GLN A 42 -11.62 3.14 -2.90
N PHE A 43 -12.74 3.71 -2.48
CA PHE A 43 -13.18 3.77 -1.10
C PHE A 43 -14.68 3.48 -1.05
N GLN A 44 -15.07 2.51 -0.22
CA GLN A 44 -16.46 2.17 0.01
C GLN A 44 -16.72 2.09 1.51
N LEU A 45 -17.65 2.92 1.98
CA LEU A 45 -18.18 2.88 3.34
C LEU A 45 -19.34 1.89 3.41
N VAL A 46 -19.39 1.10 4.47
CA VAL A 46 -20.50 0.21 4.79
C VAL A 46 -21.05 0.64 6.15
N GLN A 47 -22.24 1.23 6.16
CA GLN A 47 -22.93 1.55 7.41
C GLN A 47 -23.59 0.29 7.97
N LYS A 48 -23.41 0.05 9.27
CA LYS A 48 -23.99 -1.06 10.04
C LYS A 48 -24.85 -0.50 11.19
N GLU A 49 -25.61 -1.36 11.85
CA GLU A 49 -26.47 -0.95 12.98
C GLU A 49 -25.67 -0.35 14.16
N ASP A 50 -24.45 -0.83 14.36
CA ASP A 50 -23.56 -0.51 15.48
C ASP A 50 -22.32 0.31 15.08
N GLY A 51 -22.29 0.84 13.85
CA GLY A 51 -21.19 1.67 13.38
C GLY A 51 -20.89 1.53 11.89
N TYR A 52 -19.61 1.45 11.55
CA TYR A 52 -19.13 1.48 10.18
C TYR A 52 -18.06 0.43 9.90
N GLY A 53 -18.10 -0.09 8.68
CA GLY A 53 -17.01 -0.79 8.02
C GLY A 53 -16.55 -0.02 6.79
N VAL A 54 -15.36 -0.36 6.31
CA VAL A 54 -14.78 0.25 5.11
C VAL A 54 -14.07 -0.82 4.29
N VAL A 55 -14.17 -0.68 2.96
CA VAL A 55 -13.40 -1.44 1.99
C VAL A 55 -12.64 -0.44 1.11
N VAL A 56 -11.35 -0.65 0.94
CA VAL A 56 -10.49 0.20 0.11
C VAL A 56 -9.70 -0.64 -0.88
N LEU A 57 -9.63 -0.17 -2.12
CA LEU A 57 -8.68 -0.66 -3.11
C LEU A 57 -7.49 0.28 -3.10
N VAL A 58 -6.30 -0.22 -2.82
CA VAL A 58 -5.07 0.57 -2.77
C VAL A 58 -4.10 0.15 -3.86
N GLU A 59 -3.32 1.11 -4.33
CA GLU A 59 -2.15 0.85 -5.15
C GLU A 59 -0.92 0.79 -4.23
N ALA A 60 -0.15 -0.30 -4.36
CA ALA A 60 1.04 -0.53 -3.58
C ALA A 60 2.25 -0.84 -4.48
N GLU A 61 3.40 -0.32 -4.07
CA GLU A 61 4.67 -0.53 -4.73
C GLU A 61 5.58 -1.40 -3.86
N ARG A 62 6.30 -2.33 -4.50
CA ARG A 62 7.31 -3.12 -3.80
C ARG A 62 8.46 -2.18 -3.43
N ARG A 63 8.80 -2.10 -2.16
CA ARG A 63 10.05 -1.48 -1.73
C ARG A 63 11.20 -2.27 -2.35
N GLN A 64 11.91 -1.67 -3.29
CA GLN A 64 13.16 -2.21 -3.74
C GLN A 64 14.14 -2.18 -2.56
N SER A 65 14.71 -3.33 -2.24
CA SER A 65 15.80 -3.39 -1.27
C SER A 65 17.03 -2.67 -1.83
N MET A 66 17.85 -2.10 -0.95
CA MET A 66 19.12 -1.47 -1.34
C MET A 66 20.02 -2.48 -2.07
N SER A 67 19.99 -3.75 -1.67
CA SER A 67 20.72 -4.83 -2.35
C SER A 67 20.21 -5.07 -3.78
N SER A 68 18.90 -5.01 -4.02
CA SER A 68 18.35 -5.12 -5.39
C SER A 68 18.73 -3.93 -6.27
N MET A 69 18.74 -2.69 -5.75
CA MET A 69 19.21 -1.53 -6.50
C MET A 69 20.71 -1.63 -6.83
N VAL A 70 21.54 -2.06 -5.89
CA VAL A 70 22.98 -2.24 -6.10
C VAL A 70 23.26 -3.32 -7.15
N MET A 71 22.49 -4.41 -7.16
CA MET A 71 22.60 -5.46 -8.17
C MET A 71 22.22 -4.95 -9.56
N GLU A 72 21.18 -4.13 -9.67
CA GLU A 72 20.74 -3.52 -10.93
C GLU A 72 21.78 -2.52 -11.47
N MET A 73 22.29 -1.63 -10.62
CA MET A 73 23.37 -0.70 -10.99
C MET A 73 24.65 -1.41 -11.47
N ARG A 74 25.03 -2.53 -10.82
CA ARG A 74 26.18 -3.35 -11.25
C ARG A 74 25.95 -3.97 -12.62
N LYS A 75 24.72 -4.42 -12.91
CA LYS A 75 24.36 -4.99 -14.20
C LYS A 75 24.48 -3.93 -15.31
N ASP A 76 24.00 -2.72 -15.07
CA ASP A 76 24.08 -1.62 -16.03
C ASP A 76 25.52 -1.19 -16.30
N LEU A 77 26.37 -1.12 -15.27
CA LEU A 77 27.80 -0.84 -15.42
C LEU A 77 28.55 -1.90 -16.25
N ASN A 78 28.19 -3.18 -16.10
CA ASN A 78 28.81 -4.25 -16.87
C ASN A 78 28.38 -4.25 -18.35
N LEU A 79 27.19 -3.73 -18.67
CA LEU A 79 26.72 -3.56 -20.05
C LEU A 79 27.42 -2.40 -20.77
N ILE A 80 27.82 -1.36 -20.04
CA ILE A 80 28.55 -0.20 -20.61
C ILE A 80 30.01 -0.54 -20.89
N ASN A 81 30.64 -1.40 -20.10
CA ASN A 81 32.06 -1.74 -20.22
C ASN A 81 32.34 -3.00 -21.07
N GLY A 82 31.29 -3.62 -21.64
CA GLY A 82 31.37 -4.91 -22.35
C GLY A 82 30.91 -4.88 -23.81
N GLY A 83 30.84 -3.70 -24.45
CA GLY A 83 30.47 -3.51 -25.85
C GLY A 83 31.64 -3.14 -26.75
#